data_AF-A0A947LUX3-F1
#
_entry.id   AF-A0A947LUX3-F1
#
_cell.length_a   1.000
_cell.length_b   1.000
_cell.length_c   1.000
_cell.angle_alpha   90.00
_cell.angle_beta   90.00
_cell.angle_gamma   90.00
#
_symmetry.space_group_name_H-M   'P 1'
#
loop_
_entity.id
_entity.type
_entity.pdbx_description
1 polymer ?
#
loop_
_entity_poly.entity_id
_entity_poly.type
_entity_poly.pdbx_seq_one_letter_code
_entity_poly.pdbx_strand_id
1 'polypeptide(L)' 'MTIKVGINGFGRIGRNVLRSAIQNFSDIEVV' A
#
# COMPACT_ATOMS: atom_id res chain seq x y z
N MET A 1 -15.18 3.08 -4.66
CA MET A 1 -15.04 1.62 -4.45
C MET A 1 -13.57 1.38 -4.12
N THR A 2 -13.27 0.77 -2.98
CA THR A 2 -11.89 0.70 -2.47
C THR A 2 -11.23 -0.61 -2.88
N ILE A 3 -10.01 -0.55 -3.40
CA ILE A 3 -9.22 -1.73 -3.76
C ILE A 3 -8.42 -2.17 -2.52
N LYS A 4 -8.60 -3.41 -2.09
CA LYS A 4 -7.85 -4.00 -0.96
C LYS A 4 -6.59 -4.68 -1.46
N VAL A 5 -5.45 -4.31 -0.91
CA VAL A 5 -4.13 -4.82 -1.33
C VAL A 5 -3.37 -5.37 -0.13
N GLY A 6 -2.92 -6.61 -0.21
CA GLY A 6 -1.99 -7.18 0.76
C GLY A 6 -0.53 -6.94 0.36
N ILE A 7 0.33 -6.59 1.32
CA ILE A 7 1.78 -6.51 1.11
C ILE A 7 2.45 -7.71 1.78
N ASN A 8 2.84 -8.72 0.99
CA ASN A 8 3.64 -9.84 1.49
C ASN A 8 5.14 -9.49 1.48
N GLY A 9 5.72 -9.27 2.66
CA GLY A 9 7.11 -8.87 2.84
C GLY A 9 7.28 -7.38 3.13
N PHE A 10 7.25 -7.01 4.41
CA PHE A 10 7.29 -5.60 4.87
C PHE A 10 8.71 -5.05 5.13
N GLY A 11 9.65 -5.43 4.26
CA GLY A 11 11.02 -4.94 4.29
C GLY A 11 11.16 -3.52 3.72
N ARG A 12 12.36 -3.19 3.21
CA ARG A 12 12.64 -1.87 2.59
C ARG A 12 11.65 -1.52 1.47
N ILE A 13 11.28 -2.51 0.64
CA ILE A 13 10.35 -2.33 -0.47
C ILE A 13 8.91 -2.16 0.04
N GLY A 14 8.43 -3.07 0.90
CA GLY A 14 7.06 -3.00 1.43
C GLY A 14 6.74 -1.67 2.12
N ARG A 15 7.69 -1.11 2.88
CA ARG A 15 7.53 0.22 3.51
C ARG A 15 7.44 1.37 2.49
N ASN A 16 8.22 1.32 1.42
CA ASN A 16 8.17 2.33 0.35
C ASN A 16 6.89 2.19 -0.49
N VAL A 17 6.41 0.97 -0.71
CA VAL A 17 5.12 0.72 -1.39
C VAL A 17 3.97 1.29 -0.56
N LEU A 18 3.92 1.03 0.76
CA LEU A 18 2.90 1.61 1.63
C LEU A 18 2.92 3.14 1.61
N ARG A 19 4.12 3.75 1.72
CA ARG A 19 4.26 5.21 1.66
C ARG A 19 3.73 5.79 0.34
N SER A 20 4.09 5.17 -0.79
CA SER A 20 3.63 5.61 -2.11
C SER A 20 2.13 5.43 -2.28
N ALA A 21 1.57 4.31 -1.79
CA ALA A 21 0.14 4.02 -1.85
C ALA A 21 -0.69 5.10 -1.14
N ILE A 22 -0.34 5.42 0.11
CA ILE A 22 -1.04 6.42 0.92
C ILE A 22 -0.94 7.83 0.31
N GLN A 23 0.19 8.17 -0.30
CA GLN A 23 0.42 9.50 -0.84
C GLN A 23 -0.30 9.75 -2.17
N ASN A 24 -0.39 8.73 -3.04
CA ASN A 24 -0.79 8.92 -4.44
C ASN A 24 -2.16 8.32 -4.77
N PHE A 25 -2.69 7.43 -3.94
CA PHE A 25 -3.90 6.67 -4.25
C PHE A 25 -4.87 6.69 -3.06
N SER A 26 -5.94 7.47 -3.18
CA SER A 26 -6.97 7.61 -2.13
C SER A 26 -7.99 6.45 -2.11
N ASP A 27 -7.94 5.59 -3.12
CA ASP A 27 -8.86 4.47 -3.35
C ASP A 27 -8.24 3.11 -3.01
N ILE A 28 -7.02 3.09 -2.48
CA ILE A 28 -6.32 1.88 -2.04
C ILE A 28 -6.37 1.76 -0.52
N GLU A 29 -6.74 0.57 -0.03
CA GLU A 29 -6.65 0.15 1.37
C GLU A 29 -5.64 -1.00 1.46
N VAL A 30 -4.60 -0.85 2.28
CA VAL A 30 -3.62 -1.92 2.52
C VAL A 30 -4.10 -2.76 3.71
N VAL A 31 -4.26 -4.07 3.51
CA VAL A 31 -4.79 -5.04 4.50
C VAL A 31 -3.81 -6.15 4.85
#